data_AF-A0A953TXD6-F1
#
_entry.id   AF-A0A953TXD6-F1
#
_cell.length_a   1.000
_cell.length_b   1.000
_cell.length_c   1.000
_cell.angle_alpha   90.00
_cell.angle_beta   90.00
_cell.angle_gamma   90.00
#
_symmetry.space_group_name_H-M   'P 1'
#
loop_
_entity.id
_entity.type
_entity.pdbx_description
1 polymer ?
#
loop_
_entity_poly.entity_id
_entity_poly.type
_entity_poly.pdbx_seq_one_letter_code
_entity_poly.pdbx_strand_id
1 'polypeptide(L)'
;MAVLLFYVGKRFPVLQRVLQAAGYAGTFAVGVLYVYSFTSLPAAALLFIIAKTQNIWMAGTIATLGAVVGDLVLFGLFRSAKRFSDDHESRLEPYAGWWKGIEARVPFGWQPVALMALVLTFLVLPLPNEFADFLLARIRKVRTGVVFVISYVGNGVGLYAIVWLARLG
;
A
#
# COMPACT_ATOMS: atom_id res chain seq x y z
N MET A 1 13.47 -2.63 -12.60
CA MET A 1 13.39 -2.51 -11.12
C MET A 1 14.02 -3.70 -10.38
N ALA A 2 13.70 -4.95 -10.75
CA ALA A 2 14.27 -6.17 -10.14
C ALA A 2 15.82 -6.23 -10.13
N VAL A 3 16.48 -5.73 -11.18
CA VAL A 3 17.95 -5.67 -11.27
C VAL A 3 18.55 -4.73 -10.20
N LEU A 4 17.93 -3.58 -9.93
CA LEU A 4 18.39 -2.64 -8.90
C LEU A 4 18.28 -3.25 -7.50
N LEU A 5 17.20 -3.98 -7.22
CA LEU A 5 16.99 -4.68 -5.94
C LEU A 5 18.05 -5.76 -5.70
N PHE A 6 18.42 -6.51 -6.74
CA PHE A 6 19.46 -7.53 -6.70
C PHE A 6 20.86 -6.95 -6.39
N TYR A 7 21.21 -5.81 -6.98
CA TYR A 7 22.50 -5.14 -6.74
C TYR A 7 22.60 -4.51 -5.35
N VAL A 8 21.50 -3.97 -4.81
CA VAL A 8 21.46 -3.42 -3.44
C VAL A 8 21.62 -4.53 -2.41
N GLY A 9 20.96 -5.67 -2.58
CA GLY A 9 21.03 -6.79 -1.63
C GLY A 9 22.43 -7.40 -1.47
N LYS A 10 23.25 -7.44 -2.53
CA LYS A 10 24.62 -7.98 -2.47
C LYS A 10 25.63 -7.07 -1.77
N ARG A 11 25.36 -5.76 -1.65
CA ARG A 11 26.34 -4.77 -1.15
C ARG A 11 26.31 -4.54 0.37
N PHE A 12 25.33 -5.06 1.11
CA PHE A 12 25.15 -4.73 2.53
C PHE A 12 24.98 -5.97 3.44
N PRO A 13 26.07 -6.69 3.78
CA PRO A 13 26.03 -7.88 4.64
C PRO A 13 25.55 -7.59 6.08
N VAL A 14 25.80 -6.38 6.59
CA VAL A 14 25.29 -5.96 7.92
C VAL A 14 23.76 -5.84 7.91
N LEU A 15 23.21 -5.25 6.84
CA LEU A 15 21.76 -5.11 6.68
C LEU A 15 21.09 -6.48 6.61
N GLN A 16 21.68 -7.43 5.88
CA GLN A 16 21.16 -8.81 5.82
C GLN A 16 21.08 -9.46 7.21
N ARG A 17 22.10 -9.31 8.06
CA ARG A 17 22.11 -9.90 9.41
C ARG A 17 21.04 -9.29 10.32
N VAL A 18 20.89 -7.97 10.31
CA VAL A 18 19.86 -7.28 11.11
C VAL A 18 18.46 -7.68 10.67
N LEU A 19 18.24 -7.77 9.35
CA LEU A 19 16.96 -8.17 8.77
C LEU A 19 16.63 -9.65 9.03
N GLN A 20 17.62 -10.54 8.99
CA GLN A 20 17.45 -11.94 9.37
C GLN A 20 17.12 -12.09 10.86
N ALA A 21 17.76 -11.30 11.73
CA ALA A 21 17.46 -11.29 13.16
C ALA A 21 16.03 -10.79 13.45
N ALA A 22 15.51 -9.86 12.63
CA ALA A 22 14.14 -9.38 12.76
C ALA A 22 13.08 -10.43 12.36
N GLY A 23 13.45 -11.48 11.61
CA GLY A 23 12.57 -12.59 11.26
C GLY A 23 11.25 -12.14 10.64
N TYR A 24 10.15 -12.82 10.99
CA TYR A 24 8.82 -12.50 10.48
C TYR A 24 8.28 -11.16 10.97
N ALA A 25 8.78 -10.63 12.10
CA ALA A 25 8.42 -9.29 12.55
C ALA A 25 8.96 -8.21 11.60
N GLY A 26 10.19 -8.39 11.10
CA GLY A 26 10.75 -7.57 10.03
C GLY A 26 9.92 -7.64 8.75
N THR A 27 9.48 -8.85 8.37
CA THR A 27 8.60 -9.06 7.21
C THR A 27 7.28 -8.31 7.33
N PHE A 28 6.66 -8.33 8.52
CA PHE A 28 5.44 -7.57 8.80
C PHE A 28 5.67 -6.05 8.69
N ALA A 29 6.72 -5.53 9.33
CA ALA A 29 7.04 -4.10 9.30
C ALA A 29 7.35 -3.61 7.88
N VAL A 30 8.07 -4.42 7.09
CA VAL A 30 8.31 -4.13 5.67
C VAL A 30 7.00 -4.13 4.88
N GLY A 31 6.07 -5.02 5.19
CA GLY A 31 4.71 -5.00 4.64
C GLY A 31 3.99 -3.68 4.89
N VAL A 32 4.03 -3.17 6.12
CA VAL A 32 3.45 -1.84 6.47
C VAL A 32 4.10 -0.73 5.64
N LEU A 33 5.43 -0.74 5.52
CA LEU A 33 6.18 0.26 4.76
C LEU A 33 5.96 0.16 3.24
N TYR A 34 5.54 -0.99 2.72
CA TYR A 34 5.31 -1.18 1.30
C TYR A 34 4.20 -0.29 0.73
N VAL A 35 3.22 0.05 1.57
CA VAL A 35 2.03 0.82 1.21
C VAL A 35 2.35 2.26 0.78
N TYR A 36 3.33 2.89 1.41
CA TYR A 36 3.60 4.32 1.18
C TYR A 36 4.47 4.54 -0.06
N SER A 37 4.14 5.54 -0.88
CA SER A 37 4.87 5.95 -2.09
C SER A 37 6.37 5.98 -1.85
N PHE A 38 6.76 6.69 -0.79
CA PHE A 38 8.15 7.00 -0.49
C PHE A 38 8.94 5.78 -0.01
N THR A 39 8.28 4.82 0.64
CA THR A 39 8.93 3.64 1.22
C THR A 39 8.66 2.34 0.46
N SER A 40 7.80 2.34 -0.56
CA SER A 40 7.44 1.16 -1.35
C SER A 40 8.64 0.49 -2.02
N LEU A 41 9.47 1.26 -2.72
CA LEU A 41 10.69 0.79 -3.39
C LEU A 41 11.70 0.18 -2.41
N PRO A 42 12.12 0.87 -1.33
CA PRO A 42 13.03 0.26 -0.37
C PRO A 42 12.38 -0.90 0.39
N ALA A 43 11.08 -0.85 0.70
CA ALA A 43 10.37 -1.96 1.33
C ALA A 43 10.38 -3.22 0.44
N ALA A 44 10.12 -3.08 -0.86
CA ALA A 44 10.23 -4.18 -1.82
C ALA A 44 11.65 -4.79 -1.84
N ALA A 45 12.68 -3.94 -1.76
CA ALA A 45 14.08 -4.38 -1.67
C ALA A 45 14.33 -5.22 -0.40
N LEU A 46 13.88 -4.71 0.74
CA LEU A 46 14.05 -5.37 2.04
C LEU A 46 13.29 -6.69 2.09
N LEU A 47 12.05 -6.72 1.57
CA LEU A 47 11.26 -7.93 1.49
C LEU A 47 11.94 -8.99 0.63
N PHE A 48 12.48 -8.59 -0.53
CA PHE A 48 13.23 -9.48 -1.41
C PHE A 48 14.42 -10.12 -0.70
N ILE A 49 15.12 -9.38 0.17
CA ILE A 49 16.27 -9.89 0.93
C ILE A 49 15.82 -10.85 2.05
N ILE A 50 14.82 -10.45 2.84
CA ILE A 50 14.32 -11.22 3.99
C ILE A 50 13.65 -12.53 3.54
N ALA A 51 12.91 -12.48 2.43
CA ALA A 51 12.17 -13.61 1.89
C ALA A 51 13.06 -14.79 1.48
N LYS A 52 14.34 -14.56 1.17
CA LYS A 52 15.28 -15.63 0.75
C LYS A 52 15.42 -16.74 1.79
N THR A 53 15.32 -16.39 3.07
CA THR A 53 15.56 -17.30 4.19
C THR A 53 14.29 -17.72 4.92
N GLN A 54 13.12 -17.23 4.51
CA GLN A 54 11.83 -17.53 5.15
C GLN A 54 10.98 -18.46 4.30
N ASN A 55 9.96 -19.06 4.92
CA ASN A 55 8.96 -19.81 4.17
C ASN A 55 8.15 -18.85 3.27
N ILE A 56 8.03 -19.16 1.99
CA ILE A 56 7.37 -18.32 0.97
C ILE A 56 5.94 -17.97 1.38
N TRP A 57 5.17 -18.95 1.83
CA TRP A 57 3.77 -18.75 2.18
C TRP A 57 3.64 -17.89 3.43
N MET A 58 4.41 -18.17 4.49
CA MET A 58 4.39 -17.35 5.70
C MET A 58 4.89 -15.93 5.45
N ALA A 59 5.98 -15.76 4.71
CA ALA A 59 6.53 -14.44 4.41
C ALA A 59 5.56 -13.59 3.59
N GLY A 60 4.95 -14.20 2.55
CA GLY A 60 3.92 -13.56 1.73
C GLY A 60 2.70 -13.14 2.56
N THR A 61 2.14 -14.05 3.37
CA THR A 61 0.98 -13.74 4.22
C THR A 61 1.30 -12.64 5.22
N ILE A 62 2.44 -12.72 5.91
CA ILE A 62 2.80 -11.76 6.97
C ILE A 62 3.11 -10.37 6.40
N ALA A 63 3.81 -10.30 5.27
CA ALA A 63 4.01 -9.03 4.57
C ALA A 63 2.66 -8.44 4.12
N THR A 64 1.76 -9.27 3.60
CA THR A 64 0.42 -8.83 3.17
C THR A 64 -0.40 -8.31 4.34
N LEU A 65 -0.37 -8.98 5.50
CA LEU A 65 -1.03 -8.50 6.71
C LEU A 65 -0.45 -7.16 7.18
N GLY A 66 0.87 -6.98 7.08
CA GLY A 66 1.51 -5.69 7.32
C GLY A 66 0.97 -4.60 6.41
N ALA A 67 0.89 -4.87 5.11
CA ALA A 67 0.35 -3.91 4.14
C ALA A 67 -1.12 -3.56 4.40
N VAL A 68 -1.95 -4.54 4.78
CA VAL A 68 -3.33 -4.30 5.20
C VAL A 68 -3.40 -3.34 6.38
N VAL A 69 -2.52 -3.51 7.39
CA VAL A 69 -2.47 -2.57 8.51
C VAL A 69 -2.07 -1.17 8.04
N GLY A 70 -1.13 -1.04 7.11
CA GLY A 70 -0.74 0.24 6.50
C GLY A 70 -1.91 0.94 5.80
N ASP A 71 -2.61 0.25 4.91
CA ASP A 71 -3.77 0.79 4.18
C ASP A 71 -4.90 1.18 5.14
N LEU A 72 -5.16 0.37 6.17
CA LEU A 72 -6.18 0.68 7.19
C LEU A 72 -5.84 1.94 7.99
N VAL A 73 -4.56 2.15 8.31
CA VAL A 73 -4.08 3.38 8.97
C VAL A 73 -4.27 4.57 8.04
N LEU A 74 -3.85 4.48 6.77
CA LEU A 74 -4.03 5.55 5.78
C LEU A 74 -5.50 5.90 5.55
N PHE A 75 -6.34 4.89 5.33
CA PHE A 75 -7.78 5.05 5.19
C PHE A 75 -8.39 5.76 6.41
N GLY A 76 -8.00 5.36 7.62
CA GLY A 76 -8.44 6.00 8.87
C GLY A 76 -8.02 7.46 8.96
N LEU A 77 -6.77 7.77 8.59
CA LEU A 77 -6.24 9.14 8.55
C LEU A 77 -6.99 10.00 7.55
N PHE A 78 -7.17 9.54 6.30
CA PHE A 78 -7.90 10.27 5.28
C PHE A 78 -9.38 10.47 5.63
N ARG A 79 -10.04 9.45 6.19
CA ARG A 79 -11.44 9.55 6.60
C ARG A 79 -11.63 10.53 7.76
N SER A 80 -10.68 10.58 8.67
CA SER A 80 -10.68 11.54 9.78
C SER A 80 -10.39 12.96 9.30
N ALA A 81 -9.43 13.14 8.39
CA ALA A 81 -9.12 14.43 7.77
C ALA A 81 -10.32 15.01 7.01
N LYS A 82 -11.04 14.17 6.24
CA LYS A 82 -12.29 14.56 5.56
C LYS A 82 -13.35 15.07 6.54
N ARG A 83 -13.51 14.39 7.68
CA ARG A 83 -14.51 14.79 8.69
C ARG A 83 -14.19 16.17 9.26
N PHE A 84 -12.91 16.50 9.38
CA PHE A 84 -12.45 17.79 9.90
C PHE A 84 -12.57 18.93 8.86
N SER A 85 -12.37 18.63 7.57
CA SER A 85 -12.49 19.61 6.48
C SER A 85 -13.93 19.91 6.05
N ASP A 86 -14.87 18.99 6.30
CA ASP A 86 -16.30 19.27 6.14
C ASP A 86 -16.75 20.36 7.16
N ASP A 87 -16.03 20.51 8.28
CA ASP A 87 -16.31 21.49 9.34
C ASP A 87 -15.47 22.79 9.25
N HIS A 88 -14.30 22.77 8.59
CA HIS A 88 -13.40 23.92 8.45
C HIS A 88 -12.80 24.03 7.04
N GLU A 89 -12.79 25.25 6.49
CA GLU A 89 -12.40 25.61 5.11
C GLU A 89 -11.07 24.95 4.61
N SER A 90 -11.20 23.76 4.03
CA SER A 90 -10.43 23.03 2.99
C SER A 90 -8.90 23.13 2.82
N ARG A 91 -8.13 23.86 3.63
CA ARG A 91 -6.70 24.12 3.34
C ARG A 91 -5.73 23.01 3.78
N LEU A 92 -6.21 22.00 4.51
CA LEU A 92 -5.37 20.94 5.10
C LEU A 92 -5.48 19.58 4.38
N GLU A 93 -6.33 19.45 3.37
CA GLU A 93 -6.56 18.18 2.69
C GLU A 93 -5.50 17.92 1.59
N PRO A 94 -4.73 16.82 1.70
CA PRO A 94 -3.94 16.31 0.57
C PRO A 94 -4.89 16.03 -0.61
N TYR A 95 -4.51 16.45 -1.82
CA TYR A 95 -5.27 16.26 -3.06
C TYR A 95 -6.62 17.00 -3.18
N ALA A 96 -6.92 17.99 -2.33
CA ALA A 96 -8.16 18.79 -2.38
C ALA A 96 -8.45 19.40 -3.78
N GLY A 97 -7.42 19.95 -4.44
CA GLY A 97 -7.55 20.57 -5.75
C GLY A 97 -7.91 19.56 -6.86
N TRP A 98 -7.33 18.36 -6.81
CA TRP A 98 -7.66 17.27 -7.73
C TRP A 98 -9.10 16.81 -7.55
N TRP A 99 -9.54 16.72 -6.30
CA TRP A 99 -10.90 16.34 -6.00
C TRP A 99 -11.94 17.32 -6.50
N LYS A 100 -11.74 18.63 -6.29
CA LYS A 100 -12.65 19.67 -6.80
C LYS A 100 -12.85 19.54 -8.32
N GLY A 101 -11.81 19.13 -9.05
CA GLY A 101 -11.90 18.84 -10.48
C GLY A 101 -12.76 17.62 -10.83
N ILE A 102 -12.75 16.57 -9.99
CA ILE A 102 -13.59 15.38 -10.16
C ILE A 102 -15.07 15.70 -9.84
N GLU A 103 -15.32 16.39 -8.72
CA GLU A 103 -16.66 16.82 -8.32
C GLU A 103 -17.33 17.71 -9.37
N ALA A 104 -16.56 18.60 -10.00
CA ALA A 104 -17.07 19.47 -11.05
C ALA A 104 -17.47 18.72 -12.34
N ARG A 105 -16.94 17.52 -12.58
CA ARG A 105 -17.13 16.77 -13.84
C ARG A 105 -18.02 15.54 -13.69
N VAL A 106 -18.17 14.98 -12.49
CA VAL A 106 -18.89 13.72 -12.26
C VAL A 106 -20.17 13.99 -11.44
N PRO A 107 -21.38 13.71 -12.00
CA PRO A 107 -22.63 13.87 -11.28
C PRO A 107 -22.67 13.05 -9.99
N PHE A 108 -23.24 13.60 -8.92
CA PHE A 108 -23.24 13.01 -7.57
C PHE A 108 -23.69 11.54 -7.52
N GLY A 109 -24.67 11.14 -8.32
CA GLY A 109 -25.14 9.75 -8.39
C GLY A 109 -24.15 8.74 -8.99
N TRP A 110 -23.22 9.21 -9.84
CA TRP A 110 -22.23 8.39 -10.54
C TRP A 110 -20.86 8.38 -9.85
N GLN A 111 -20.63 9.30 -8.91
CA GLN A 111 -19.39 9.39 -8.14
C GLN A 111 -18.94 8.06 -7.52
N PRO A 112 -19.77 7.28 -6.79
CA PRO A 112 -19.29 6.03 -6.18
C PRO A 112 -18.82 5.00 -7.23
N VAL A 113 -19.46 4.94 -8.40
CA VAL A 113 -19.08 4.03 -9.48
C VAL A 113 -17.78 4.50 -10.14
N ALA A 114 -17.68 5.78 -10.47
CA ALA A 114 -16.49 6.37 -11.08
C ALA A 114 -15.26 6.23 -10.17
N LEU A 115 -15.43 6.43 -8.86
CA LEU A 115 -14.35 6.31 -7.88
C LEU A 115 -13.91 4.87 -7.69
N MET A 116 -14.84 3.91 -7.67
CA MET A 116 -14.48 2.50 -7.59
C MET A 116 -13.72 2.05 -8.84
N ALA A 117 -14.14 2.49 -10.03
CA ALA A 117 -13.41 2.23 -11.28
C ALA A 117 -12.00 2.82 -11.22
N LEU A 118 -11.84 4.02 -10.68
CA LEU A 118 -10.54 4.67 -10.52
C LEU A 118 -9.66 3.96 -9.49
N VAL A 119 -10.21 3.54 -8.35
CA VAL A 119 -9.51 2.71 -7.34
C VAL A 119 -9.01 1.40 -7.97
N LEU A 120 -9.87 0.70 -8.72
CA LEU A 120 -9.48 -0.53 -9.42
C LEU A 120 -8.38 -0.27 -10.47
N THR A 121 -8.45 0.87 -11.17
CA THR A 121 -7.45 1.26 -12.15
C THR A 121 -6.10 1.53 -11.47
N PHE A 122 -6.11 2.24 -10.34
CA PHE A 122 -4.92 2.51 -9.53
C PHE A 122 -4.36 1.26 -8.87
N LEU A 123 -5.19 0.29 -8.49
CA LEU A 123 -4.75 -1.01 -7.98
C LEU A 123 -4.01 -1.85 -9.03
N VAL A 124 -4.39 -1.70 -10.31
CA VAL A 124 -3.77 -2.42 -11.43
C VAL A 124 -2.54 -1.68 -11.96
N LEU A 125 -2.52 -0.35 -11.82
CA LEU A 125 -1.36 0.46 -12.15
C LEU A 125 -0.30 0.35 -11.05
N PRO A 126 1.01 0.41 -11.39
CA PRO A 126 2.08 0.47 -10.40
C PRO A 126 2.17 1.89 -9.81
N LEU A 127 1.03 2.41 -9.34
CA LEU A 127 0.90 3.71 -8.70
C LEU A 127 0.81 3.50 -7.18
N PRO A 128 1.24 4.50 -6.40
CA PRO A 128 1.18 4.38 -4.95
C PRO A 128 -0.25 4.19 -4.42
N ASN A 129 -0.40 3.24 -3.50
CA ASN A 129 -1.70 2.83 -2.94
C ASN A 129 -2.38 3.93 -2.12
N GLU A 130 -1.62 4.92 -1.66
CA GLU A 130 -2.13 6.08 -0.90
C GLU A 130 -3.26 6.80 -1.63
N PHE A 131 -3.21 6.90 -2.96
CA PHE A 131 -4.26 7.55 -3.74
C PHE A 131 -5.53 6.69 -3.79
N ALA A 132 -5.39 5.36 -3.87
CA ALA A 132 -6.52 4.45 -3.82
C ALA A 132 -7.22 4.54 -2.44
N ASP A 133 -6.46 4.55 -1.35
CA ASP A 133 -6.99 4.69 0.01
C ASP A 133 -7.67 6.04 0.23
N PHE A 134 -7.10 7.13 -0.31
CA PHE A 134 -7.71 8.46 -0.30
C PHE A 134 -9.09 8.46 -0.98
N LEU A 135 -9.20 7.83 -2.16
CA LEU A 135 -10.47 7.73 -2.89
C LEU A 135 -11.49 6.87 -2.12
N LEU A 136 -11.05 5.73 -1.59
CA LEU A 136 -11.89 4.84 -0.78
C LEU A 136 -12.42 5.56 0.47
N ALA A 137 -11.59 6.35 1.15
CA ALA A 137 -11.98 7.14 2.33
C ALA A 137 -13.09 8.16 2.02
N ARG A 138 -13.20 8.60 0.77
CA ARG A 138 -14.18 9.59 0.34
C ARG A 138 -15.53 9.00 -0.02
N ILE A 139 -15.57 7.72 -0.39
CA ILE A 139 -16.82 7.01 -0.63
C ILE A 139 -17.48 6.70 0.72
N ARG A 140 -18.52 7.46 1.07
CA ARG A 140 -19.21 7.39 2.37
C ARG A 140 -19.63 5.96 2.79
N LYS A 141 -19.98 5.12 1.81
CA LYS A 141 -20.47 3.75 1.99
C LYS A 141 -19.38 2.69 2.19
N VAL A 142 -18.11 3.01 1.92
CA VAL A 142 -17.02 2.04 2.07
C VAL A 142 -16.82 1.73 3.56
N ARG A 143 -16.92 0.43 3.88
CA ARG A 143 -16.67 -0.12 5.21
C ARG A 143 -15.21 -0.55 5.32
N THR A 144 -14.67 -0.53 6.53
CA THR A 144 -13.30 -1.00 6.83
C THR A 144 -13.02 -2.41 6.29
N GLY A 145 -14.01 -3.31 6.34
CA GLY A 145 -13.88 -4.66 5.79
C GLY A 145 -13.68 -4.71 4.27
N VAL A 146 -14.19 -3.72 3.52
CA VAL A 146 -13.95 -3.63 2.07
C VAL A 146 -12.50 -3.23 1.80
N VAL A 147 -11.98 -2.26 2.55
CA VAL A 147 -10.57 -1.84 2.48
C VAL A 147 -9.66 -3.01 2.82
N PHE A 148 -9.98 -3.77 3.87
CA PHE A 148 -9.25 -4.98 4.24
C PHE A 148 -9.15 -5.97 3.06
N VAL A 149 -10.27 -6.30 2.42
CA VAL A 149 -10.30 -7.28 1.32
C VAL A 149 -9.53 -6.76 0.10
N ILE A 150 -9.78 -5.51 -0.30
CA ILE A 150 -9.10 -4.89 -1.44
C ILE A 150 -7.59 -4.84 -1.20
N SER A 151 -7.17 -4.39 -0.02
CA SER A 151 -5.77 -4.32 0.36
C SER A 151 -5.11 -5.70 0.40
N TYR A 152 -5.77 -6.68 1.02
CA TYR A 152 -5.22 -8.04 1.14
C TYR A 152 -5.00 -8.67 -0.24
N VAL A 153 -5.97 -8.53 -1.15
CA VAL A 153 -5.85 -9.08 -2.50
C VAL A 153 -4.86 -8.26 -3.35
N GLY A 154 -5.02 -6.93 -3.37
CA GLY A 154 -4.20 -6.04 -4.18
C GLY A 154 -2.72 -6.07 -3.81
N ASN A 155 -2.42 -5.82 -2.52
CA ASN A 155 -1.04 -5.87 -2.02
C ASN A 155 -0.50 -7.28 -1.99
N GLY A 156 -1.35 -8.27 -1.69
CA GLY A 156 -0.96 -9.67 -1.65
C GLY A 156 -0.33 -10.12 -2.96
N VAL A 157 -0.94 -9.84 -4.10
CA VAL A 157 -0.38 -10.21 -5.42
C VAL A 157 1.04 -9.66 -5.60
N GLY A 158 1.25 -8.36 -5.33
CA GLY A 158 2.56 -7.72 -5.48
C GLY A 158 3.61 -8.26 -4.50
N LEU A 159 3.24 -8.43 -3.23
CA LEU A 159 4.15 -8.91 -2.19
C LEU A 159 4.51 -10.39 -2.38
N TYR A 160 3.55 -11.24 -2.74
CA TYR A 160 3.83 -12.63 -3.10
C TYR A 160 4.74 -12.72 -4.34
N ALA A 161 4.53 -11.88 -5.35
CA ALA A 161 5.43 -11.85 -6.52
C ALA A 161 6.88 -11.53 -6.11
N ILE A 162 7.09 -10.57 -5.20
CA ILE A 162 8.42 -10.22 -4.68
C ILE A 162 9.04 -11.40 -3.92
N VAL A 163 8.27 -12.06 -3.05
CA VAL A 163 8.74 -13.22 -2.26
C VAL A 163 9.09 -14.41 -3.18
N TRP A 164 8.28 -14.67 -4.21
CA TRP A 164 8.56 -15.70 -5.21
C TRP A 164 9.82 -15.41 -6.02
N LEU A 165 9.98 -14.16 -6.49
CA LEU A 165 11.18 -13.73 -7.20
C LEU A 165 12.44 -13.84 -6.33
N ALA A 166 12.32 -13.56 -5.02
CA ALA A 166 13.41 -13.72 -4.07
C ALA A 166 13.87 -15.17 -3.93
N ARG A 167 12.99 -16.14 -4.17
CA ARG A 167 13.32 -17.56 -4.13
C ARG A 167 14.04 -18.04 -5.39
N LEU A 168 13.72 -17.45 -6.53
CA LEU A 168 14.22 -17.88 -7.84
C LEU A 168 15.62 -17.31 -8.19
N GLY A 169 16.08 -16.26 -7.51
CA GLY A 169 17.38 -15.63 -7.76
C GLY A 169 18.26 -15.47 -6.53
#